data_AF-F0X1M9-F1
#
_entry.id   AF-F0X1M9-F1
#
_cell.length_a   1.000
_cell.length_b   1.000
_cell.length_c   1.000
_cell.angle_alpha   90.00
_cell.angle_beta   90.00
_cell.angle_gamma   90.00
#
_symmetry.space_group_name_H-M   'P 1'
#
loop_
_entity.id
_entity.type
_entity.pdbx_description
1 polymer ?
#
loop_
_entity_poly.entity_id
_entity_poly.type
_entity_poly.pdbx_seq_one_letter_code
_entity_poly.pdbx_strand_id
1 'polypeptide(L)'
;MTFRRSREIEVDAEAVKRTLLFSMQTYRVPFVERRVRLGKWLCRARHYTLEDRYAAEFEYMSSDPICDEEEVGILAVIHSRFCHVEGYADVLGEQTLSRLRSVASPVKDVRTPPSRGVSYRVKVDGEHGWLIEAGTIWYICRNDPKLSVVGFRVKSVLDPLSPMSMVLRVEQMPDGSFILIDLLAMGGTLEQTTRPYDSWRKMLLHRYLPDDLLIRDEFECIEDARGARASAAYGSDGVIVIDKSTSHTYRVKEPTMDLLCKGGGLYVAVGGKASKRVGVSSARMREGAVYECVLGTPVASSVPIASYICRTDKVLPNPAHVYTCVSSILQSTDDYDVALIDRVSAYSFSVRAAMYQRVSNRGYMRTLVVDVGSGRLQAQGVMSSEAQCSYLLCDPRLNVRRARQQVNSVDATDFDAVAMVELVRAMSRSRQSYACYRGRFERLVALPGVVHALKRCGATIVYSFSLSYVSGVFNHLATLGLRQIGCCYVYDAVDEQGVLVNVGGVHLRLCRDNAKQAIATFGQKVSFKEPAVTTASFPHARIFPATSIARLDDEACERLHSVTQHIVIVVSF
;
A
#
# COMPACT_ATOMS: atom_id res chain seq x y z
N MET A 1 2.00 27.11 42.43
CA MET A 1 1.85 28.59 42.50
C MET A 1 1.75 29.13 41.09
N THR A 2 0.59 29.70 40.73
CA THR A 2 0.28 30.14 39.37
C THR A 2 0.57 31.63 39.25
N PHE A 3 1.69 32.00 38.62
CA PHE A 3 1.95 33.40 38.27
C PHE A 3 1.63 33.61 36.79
N ARG A 4 0.58 34.40 36.51
CA ARG A 4 0.31 34.96 35.18
C ARG A 4 1.23 36.17 35.00
N ARG A 5 2.20 36.08 34.10
CA ARG A 5 2.95 37.26 33.62
C ARG A 5 2.93 37.24 32.09
N SER A 6 2.38 38.29 31.49
CA SER A 6 2.65 38.68 30.12
C SER A 6 4.03 39.35 30.08
N ARG A 7 4.94 38.90 29.20
CA ARG A 7 6.17 39.62 28.90
C ARG A 7 6.29 39.80 27.39
N GLU A 8 6.75 40.99 27.00
CA GLU A 8 7.04 41.40 25.64
C GLU A 8 8.47 40.95 25.29
N ILE A 9 8.68 40.39 24.10
CA ILE A 9 10.01 40.05 23.57
C ILE A 9 10.18 40.83 22.27
N GLU A 10 11.24 41.63 22.17
CA GLU A 10 11.70 42.25 20.93
C GLU A 10 12.43 41.19 20.10
N VAL A 11 11.96 40.92 18.88
CA VAL A 11 12.61 40.00 17.96
C VAL A 11 13.58 40.77 17.07
N ASP A 12 14.81 40.28 16.98
CA ASP A 12 15.89 40.86 16.18
C ASP A 12 15.48 41.01 14.70
N ALA A 13 15.52 42.26 14.23
CA ALA A 13 15.05 42.70 12.92
C ALA A 13 15.85 42.10 11.74
N GLU A 14 17.03 41.54 12.00
CA GLU A 14 17.92 41.04 10.95
C GLU A 14 17.49 39.67 10.41
N ALA A 15 16.81 38.85 11.24
CA ALA A 15 16.27 37.55 10.83
C ALA A 15 15.04 37.67 9.91
N VAL A 16 14.26 38.74 10.07
CA VAL A 16 13.02 38.99 9.28
C VAL A 16 13.33 39.62 7.91
N LYS A 17 14.45 40.36 7.79
CA LYS A 17 14.86 41.02 6.53
C LYS A 17 15.12 40.05 5.37
N ARG A 18 15.40 38.76 5.62
CA ARG A 18 15.72 37.80 4.56
C ARG A 18 14.51 37.20 3.85
N THR A 19 13.27 37.44 4.30
CA THR A 19 12.13 36.68 3.76
C THR A 19 11.03 37.51 3.08
N LEU A 20 10.71 38.76 3.47
CA LEU A 20 9.55 39.45 2.88
C LEU A 20 9.69 40.99 2.86
N LEU A 21 9.46 41.58 1.68
CA LEU A 21 9.25 43.02 1.46
C LEU A 21 7.89 43.44 2.04
N PHE A 22 7.82 43.74 3.34
CA PHE A 22 6.68 44.45 3.94
C PHE A 22 7.15 45.43 5.01
N SER A 23 6.41 46.54 5.15
CA SER A 23 6.64 47.62 6.12
C SER A 23 6.88 47.10 7.54
N MET A 24 7.85 47.67 8.24
CA MET A 24 8.15 47.37 9.65
C MET A 24 6.91 47.58 10.54
N GLN A 25 6.25 46.49 10.91
CA GLN A 25 5.27 46.46 11.98
C GLN A 25 5.80 45.53 13.07
N THR A 26 5.92 46.05 14.29
CA THR A 26 6.21 45.27 15.48
C THR A 26 4.94 44.50 15.85
N TYR A 27 4.93 43.19 15.63
CA TYR A 27 3.78 42.36 15.97
C TYR A 27 3.83 41.95 17.44
N ARG A 28 2.84 42.36 18.21
CA ARG A 28 2.60 41.83 19.55
C ARG A 28 1.83 40.53 19.42
N VAL A 29 2.47 39.39 19.69
CA VAL A 29 1.80 38.09 19.72
C VAL A 29 1.41 37.78 21.16
N PRO A 30 0.11 37.88 21.53
CA PRO A 30 -0.34 37.47 22.86
C PRO A 30 -0.19 35.96 23.04
N PHE A 31 0.48 35.55 24.12
CA PHE A 31 0.59 34.15 24.51
C PHE A 31 0.26 33.92 25.98
N VAL A 32 -0.17 32.70 26.29
CA VAL A 32 -0.33 32.19 27.65
C VAL A 32 0.84 31.26 27.96
N GLU A 33 1.63 31.58 28.98
CA GLU A 33 2.77 30.76 29.40
C GLU A 33 2.45 29.94 30.65
N ARG A 34 2.86 28.68 30.65
CA ARG A 34 2.95 27.81 31.83
C ARG A 34 4.40 27.36 32.02
N ARG A 35 4.81 27.29 33.28
CA ARG A 35 6.15 26.84 33.67
C ARG A 35 6.06 25.58 34.51
N VAL A 36 6.84 24.57 34.15
CA VAL A 36 6.94 23.31 34.89
C VAL A 36 8.41 23.05 35.18
N ARG A 37 8.74 22.84 36.45
CA ARG A 37 10.10 22.46 36.86
C ARG A 37 10.25 20.95 36.85
N LEU A 38 11.30 20.46 36.20
CA LEU A 38 11.63 19.05 36.00
C LEU A 38 13.06 18.83 36.49
N GLY A 39 13.23 18.73 37.82
CA GLY A 39 14.56 18.68 38.44
C GLY A 39 15.36 19.97 38.21
N LYS A 40 16.52 19.84 37.55
CA LYS A 40 17.38 20.95 37.12
C LYS A 40 16.88 21.65 35.84
N TRP A 41 15.81 21.19 35.22
CA TRP A 41 15.26 21.78 34.00
C TRP A 41 13.99 22.60 34.28
N LEU A 42 13.78 23.66 33.50
CA LEU A 42 12.57 24.47 33.47
C LEU A 42 11.94 24.37 32.07
N CYS A 43 10.76 23.75 31.99
CA CYS A 43 9.94 23.77 30.79
C CYS A 43 9.06 25.04 30.81
N ARG A 44 9.10 25.81 29.72
CA ARG A 44 8.24 26.97 29.45
C ARG A 44 7.34 26.63 28.27
N ALA A 45 6.08 26.29 28.54
CA ALA A 45 5.08 26.03 27.52
C ALA A 45 4.31 27.32 27.20
N ARG A 46 4.31 27.76 25.94
CA ARG A 46 3.59 28.94 25.45
C ARG A 46 2.50 28.52 24.48
N HIS A 47 1.29 29.06 24.69
CA HIS A 47 0.17 28.97 23.76
C HIS A 47 -0.01 30.32 23.08
N TYR A 48 0.26 30.40 21.78
CA TYR A 48 0.12 31.60 20.96
C TYR A 48 -1.33 31.75 20.51
N THR A 49 -2.03 32.71 21.12
CA THR A 49 -3.50 32.81 21.02
C THR A 49 -4.02 33.23 19.65
N LEU A 50 -3.19 33.87 18.82
CA LEU A 50 -3.57 34.29 17.45
C LEU A 50 -3.54 33.16 16.42
N GLU A 51 -2.63 32.20 16.58
CA GLU A 51 -2.41 31.11 15.62
C GLU A 51 -2.88 29.75 16.17
N ASP A 52 -3.37 29.73 17.41
CA ASP A 52 -3.66 28.51 18.17
C ASP A 52 -2.49 27.50 18.17
N ARG A 53 -1.27 28.01 18.27
CA ARG A 53 -0.04 27.20 18.25
C ARG A 53 0.56 27.05 19.64
N TYR A 54 1.22 25.91 19.87
CA TYR A 54 1.90 25.61 21.12
C TYR A 54 3.40 25.50 20.87
N ALA A 55 4.22 26.03 21.77
CA ALA A 55 5.66 25.79 21.82
C ALA A 55 6.09 25.46 23.25
N ALA A 56 7.11 24.62 23.41
CA ALA A 56 7.72 24.33 24.69
C ALA A 56 9.24 24.57 24.60
N GLU A 57 9.77 25.40 25.48
CA GLU A 57 11.21 25.63 25.63
C GLU A 57 11.71 24.96 26.91
N PHE A 58 12.88 24.34 26.86
CA PHE A 58 13.49 23.69 28.01
C PHE A 58 14.80 24.42 28.34
N GLU A 59 14.86 24.98 29.54
CA GLU A 59 16.01 25.74 30.04
C GLU A 59 16.67 24.94 31.15
N TYR A 60 17.96 24.66 31.01
CA TYR A 60 18.73 24.05 32.08
C TYR A 60 19.08 25.12 33.11
N MET A 61 18.67 24.91 34.36
CA MET A 61 18.71 25.92 35.42
C MET A 61 19.94 25.79 36.33
N SER A 62 20.81 24.80 36.11
CA SER A 62 22.04 24.62 36.92
C SER A 62 23.25 25.27 36.24
N SER A 63 24.22 25.66 37.07
CA SER A 63 25.56 26.08 36.63
C SER A 63 26.50 24.91 36.36
N ASP A 64 26.13 23.70 36.80
CA ASP A 64 26.92 22.49 36.54
C ASP A 64 26.89 22.14 35.04
N PRO A 65 27.91 21.46 34.49
CA PRO A 65 27.77 20.83 33.19
C PRO A 65 26.57 19.87 33.19
N ILE A 66 25.82 19.84 32.10
CA ILE A 66 24.78 18.81 31.91
C ILE A 66 25.51 17.48 31.74
N CYS A 67 25.20 16.47 32.56
CA CYS A 67 25.71 15.11 32.33
C CYS A 67 24.79 14.33 31.38
N ASP A 68 25.34 13.34 30.70
CA ASP A 68 24.63 12.54 29.68
C ASP A 68 23.31 11.94 30.22
N GLU A 69 23.30 11.48 31.48
CA GLU A 69 22.09 10.93 32.13
C GLU A 69 20.99 11.99 32.32
N GLU A 70 21.37 13.24 32.63
CA GLU A 70 20.43 14.36 32.79
C GLU A 70 19.91 14.88 31.45
N GLU A 71 20.74 14.84 30.40
CA GLU A 71 20.34 15.17 29.02
C GLU A 71 19.40 14.10 28.44
N VAL A 72 19.74 12.83 28.59
CA VAL A 72 18.90 11.69 28.20
C VAL A 72 17.57 11.72 28.94
N GLY A 73 17.59 12.00 30.25
CA GLY A 73 16.39 12.11 31.07
C GLY A 73 15.44 13.21 30.59
N ILE A 74 15.96 14.39 30.23
CA ILE A 74 15.09 15.47 29.75
C ILE A 74 14.57 15.21 28.33
N LEU A 75 15.37 14.63 27.44
CA LEU A 75 14.92 14.24 26.09
C LEU A 75 13.80 13.20 26.16
N ALA A 76 13.91 12.21 27.05
CA ALA A 76 12.83 11.26 27.31
C ALA A 76 11.56 11.93 27.81
N VAL A 77 11.66 12.96 28.66
CA VAL A 77 10.50 13.74 29.14
C VAL A 77 9.90 14.61 28.02
N ILE A 78 10.73 15.22 27.17
CA ILE A 78 10.31 16.01 26.01
C ILE A 78 9.49 15.13 25.06
N HIS A 79 10.02 13.98 24.69
CA HIS A 79 9.36 13.08 23.74
C HIS A 79 8.16 12.34 24.33
N SER A 80 8.20 11.95 25.61
CA SER A 80 7.04 11.29 26.26
C SER A 80 5.90 12.22 26.66
N ARG A 81 6.16 13.53 26.89
CA ARG A 81 5.13 14.45 27.41
C ARG A 81 4.78 15.60 26.46
N PHE A 82 5.63 15.92 25.49
CA PHE A 82 5.48 17.12 24.66
C PHE A 82 5.56 16.85 23.15
N CYS A 83 6.24 15.78 22.72
CA CYS A 83 6.24 15.30 21.33
C CYS A 83 5.61 13.90 21.20
N HIS A 84 4.31 13.79 21.47
CA HIS A 84 3.56 12.63 21.02
C HIS A 84 3.09 12.87 19.59
N VAL A 85 3.75 12.25 18.62
CA VAL A 85 3.09 11.96 17.35
C VAL A 85 2.29 10.68 17.59
N GLU A 86 0.95 10.74 17.52
CA GLU A 86 0.11 9.54 17.69
C GLU A 86 0.41 8.48 16.62
N GLY A 87 0.90 8.92 15.45
CA GLY A 87 1.38 8.04 14.40
C GLY A 87 2.30 8.75 13.41
N TYR A 88 3.35 8.06 12.95
CA TYR A 88 4.38 8.64 12.09
C TYR A 88 3.95 8.88 10.65
N ALA A 89 2.73 8.49 10.26
CA ALA A 89 2.30 8.61 8.87
C ALA A 89 2.33 10.06 8.35
N ASP A 90 1.91 11.03 9.15
CA ASP A 90 1.86 12.44 8.71
C ASP A 90 3.24 13.12 8.72
N VAL A 91 4.23 12.49 9.35
CA VAL A 91 5.62 12.97 9.43
C VAL A 91 6.44 12.47 8.26
N LEU A 92 6.16 11.26 7.78
CA LEU A 92 6.87 10.65 6.66
C LEU A 92 6.30 11.14 5.33
N GLY A 93 7.18 11.41 4.37
CA GLY A 93 6.76 11.75 3.01
C GLY A 93 5.93 10.62 2.35
N GLU A 94 5.00 10.99 1.46
CA GLU A 94 4.08 10.05 0.80
C GLU A 94 4.81 8.89 0.09
N GLN A 95 5.99 9.17 -0.50
CA GLN A 95 6.83 8.15 -1.13
C GLN A 95 7.34 7.10 -0.14
N THR A 96 7.86 7.53 1.02
CA THR A 96 8.32 6.64 2.10
C THR A 96 7.15 5.82 2.65
N LEU A 97 6.00 6.46 2.89
CA LEU A 97 4.78 5.78 3.32
C LEU A 97 4.29 4.72 2.34
N SER A 98 4.25 5.07 1.05
CA SER A 98 3.88 4.13 0.00
C SER A 98 4.81 2.92 -0.03
N ARG A 99 6.11 3.15 0.18
CA ARG A 99 7.12 2.08 0.20
C ARG A 99 7.08 1.22 1.46
N LEU A 100 6.84 1.82 2.64
CA LEU A 100 6.55 1.08 3.87
C LEU A 100 5.40 0.09 3.65
N ARG A 101 4.32 0.56 3.03
CA ARG A 101 3.15 -0.25 2.72
C ARG A 101 3.43 -1.34 1.68
N SER A 102 4.25 -1.07 0.66
CA SER A 102 4.61 -2.08 -0.34
C SER A 102 5.52 -3.16 0.25
N VAL A 103 6.49 -2.78 1.08
CA VAL A 103 7.41 -3.73 1.74
C VAL A 103 6.69 -4.52 2.84
N ALA A 104 5.70 -3.94 3.53
CA ALA A 104 4.82 -4.62 4.48
C ALA A 104 3.91 -5.69 3.85
N SER A 105 4.07 -5.99 2.56
CA SER A 105 3.33 -7.06 1.87
C SER A 105 3.27 -8.33 2.73
N PRO A 106 2.09 -8.95 2.85
CA PRO A 106 1.92 -10.16 3.62
C PRO A 106 2.88 -11.26 3.14
N VAL A 107 3.51 -11.95 4.09
CA VAL A 107 4.28 -13.16 3.79
C VAL A 107 3.30 -14.22 3.28
N LYS A 108 3.57 -14.78 2.10
CA LYS A 108 2.69 -15.77 1.45
C LYS A 108 3.08 -17.18 1.83
N ASP A 109 2.08 -18.04 2.06
CA ASP A 109 2.33 -19.46 2.30
C ASP A 109 2.60 -20.18 0.98
N VAL A 110 3.72 -20.89 0.92
CA VAL A 110 4.11 -21.73 -0.22
C VAL A 110 4.45 -23.13 0.25
N ARG A 111 4.10 -24.13 -0.58
CA ARG A 111 4.47 -25.53 -0.36
C ARG A 111 5.89 -25.80 -0.86
N THR A 112 6.19 -25.32 -2.07
CA THR A 112 7.49 -25.46 -2.72
C THR A 112 8.07 -24.06 -2.90
N PRO A 113 9.26 -23.77 -2.34
CA PRO A 113 9.93 -22.50 -2.57
C PRO A 113 10.39 -22.39 -4.04
N PRO A 114 10.65 -21.16 -4.55
CA PRO A 114 11.28 -20.99 -5.86
C PRO A 114 12.57 -21.81 -5.96
N SER A 115 12.79 -22.45 -7.11
CA SER A 115 13.85 -23.46 -7.27
C SER A 115 15.27 -22.90 -7.37
N ARG A 116 15.46 -21.59 -7.59
CA ARG A 116 16.77 -20.95 -7.75
C ARG A 116 16.77 -19.53 -7.20
N GLY A 117 17.96 -19.05 -6.82
CA GLY A 117 18.16 -17.66 -6.41
C GLY A 117 17.48 -17.30 -5.09
N VAL A 118 17.35 -18.26 -4.17
CA VAL A 118 16.69 -18.08 -2.89
C VAL A 118 17.66 -18.12 -1.72
N SER A 119 17.21 -17.62 -0.58
CA SER A 119 17.80 -17.90 0.73
C SER A 119 16.71 -18.18 1.76
N TYR A 120 17.09 -18.79 2.86
CA TYR A 120 16.18 -19.23 3.91
C TYR A 120 16.51 -18.54 5.23
N ARG A 121 15.48 -18.25 6.03
CA ARG A 121 15.64 -17.76 7.40
C ARG A 121 14.64 -18.45 8.31
N VAL A 122 14.96 -18.58 9.59
CA VAL A 122 13.98 -19.02 10.59
C VAL A 122 12.84 -18.01 10.64
N LYS A 123 11.59 -18.51 10.60
CA LYS A 123 10.42 -17.66 10.81
C LYS A 123 10.22 -17.46 12.30
N VAL A 124 10.28 -16.21 12.70
CA VAL A 124 10.03 -15.76 14.07
C VAL A 124 8.52 -15.66 14.30
N ASP A 125 8.12 -15.84 15.55
CA ASP A 125 6.75 -15.67 16.03
C ASP A 125 6.63 -14.42 16.92
N GLY A 126 6.74 -13.24 16.30
CA GLY A 126 6.63 -11.93 16.95
C GLY A 126 5.59 -11.00 16.32
N GLU A 127 5.33 -9.86 16.97
CA GLU A 127 4.47 -8.81 16.43
C GLU A 127 5.23 -7.97 15.38
N HIS A 128 4.67 -7.86 14.18
CA HIS A 128 5.30 -7.07 13.12
C HIS A 128 5.14 -5.57 13.37
N GLY A 129 6.24 -4.83 13.26
CA GLY A 129 6.24 -3.38 13.45
C GLY A 129 7.39 -2.69 12.72
N TRP A 130 7.58 -1.43 13.09
CA TRP A 130 8.61 -0.55 12.55
C TRP A 130 9.41 0.06 13.69
N LEU A 131 10.73 0.17 13.50
CA LEU A 131 11.57 1.07 14.28
C LEU A 131 11.94 2.26 13.40
N ILE A 132 11.57 3.45 13.85
CA ILE A 132 11.87 4.69 13.15
C ILE A 132 12.82 5.51 14.00
N GLU A 133 13.99 5.79 13.46
CA GLU A 133 14.97 6.64 14.09
C GLU A 133 14.59 8.11 13.96
N ALA A 134 14.64 8.81 15.09
CA ALA A 134 14.54 10.26 15.13
C ALA A 134 15.53 10.80 16.17
N GLY A 135 16.73 11.17 15.70
CA GLY A 135 17.81 11.64 16.56
C GLY A 135 18.33 10.53 17.48
N THR A 136 18.25 10.74 18.79
CA THR A 136 18.72 9.79 19.81
C THR A 136 17.67 8.73 20.19
N ILE A 137 16.50 8.74 19.53
CA ILE A 137 15.37 7.88 19.87
C ILE A 137 15.01 6.95 18.72
N TRP A 138 14.67 5.71 19.07
CA TRP A 138 13.95 4.75 18.26
C TRP A 138 12.47 4.76 18.63
N TYR A 139 11.60 5.11 17.70
CA TYR A 139 10.16 4.97 17.87
C TYR A 139 9.72 3.59 17.45
N ILE A 140 8.94 2.93 18.31
CA ILE A 140 8.33 1.63 18.04
C ILE A 140 6.92 1.89 17.51
N CYS A 141 6.70 1.58 16.24
CA CYS A 141 5.44 1.84 15.57
C CYS A 141 4.77 0.53 15.14
N ARG A 142 3.45 0.49 15.23
CA ARG A 142 2.65 -0.61 14.68
C ARG A 142 2.65 -0.61 13.17
N ASN A 143 2.44 -1.78 12.58
CA ASN A 143 2.19 -1.92 11.16
C ASN A 143 0.71 -1.61 10.82
N ASP A 144 0.27 -0.39 11.11
CA ASP A 144 -1.06 0.11 10.76
C ASP A 144 -0.96 1.35 9.84
N PRO A 145 -2.07 1.79 9.20
CA PRO A 145 -2.03 2.90 8.24
C PRO A 145 -1.51 4.23 8.80
N LYS A 146 -1.60 4.44 10.13
CA LYS A 146 -1.14 5.64 10.83
C LYS A 146 0.29 5.52 11.32
N LEU A 147 0.87 4.31 11.28
CA LEU A 147 2.13 3.97 11.96
C LEU A 147 2.05 4.38 13.44
N SER A 148 1.00 3.92 14.12
CA SER A 148 0.73 4.33 15.51
C SER A 148 1.94 4.04 16.39
N VAL A 149 2.39 5.06 17.11
CA VAL A 149 3.52 4.94 18.05
C VAL A 149 3.03 4.21 19.30
N VAL A 150 3.66 3.09 19.62
CA VAL A 150 3.33 2.28 20.81
C VAL A 150 4.41 2.32 21.89
N GLY A 151 5.59 2.83 21.55
CA GLY A 151 6.68 2.99 22.49
C GLY A 151 7.87 3.70 21.88
N PHE A 152 8.91 3.87 22.68
CA PHE A 152 10.18 4.44 22.26
C PHE A 152 11.35 3.83 23.05
N ARG A 153 12.55 3.92 22.49
CA ARG A 153 13.82 3.58 23.17
C ARG A 153 14.86 4.66 22.92
N VAL A 154 15.66 4.94 23.94
CA VAL A 154 16.85 5.77 23.81
C VAL A 154 18.00 4.92 23.29
N LYS A 155 18.77 5.44 22.34
CA LYS A 155 19.96 4.77 21.81
C LYS A 155 21.06 4.66 22.87
N SER A 156 21.72 3.51 22.93
CA SER A 156 22.91 3.29 23.75
C SER A 156 24.14 4.05 23.22
N VAL A 157 24.23 4.25 21.89
CA VAL A 157 25.27 5.06 21.25
C VAL A 157 24.75 6.48 21.02
N LEU A 158 25.27 7.42 21.83
CA LEU A 158 25.09 8.86 21.66
C LEU A 158 25.88 9.33 20.43
N ASP A 159 25.32 9.11 19.24
CA ASP A 159 25.74 9.86 18.05
C ASP A 159 24.68 10.95 17.79
N PRO A 160 24.80 12.12 18.45
CA PRO A 160 23.75 13.15 18.50
C PRO A 160 23.42 13.77 17.14
N LEU A 161 24.20 13.45 16.11
CA LEU A 161 24.09 14.03 14.78
C LEU A 161 24.30 12.98 13.69
N SER A 162 23.89 11.72 13.91
CA SER A 162 23.88 10.76 12.81
C SER A 162 23.04 11.35 11.66
N PRO A 163 23.64 11.68 10.50
CA PRO A 163 22.88 12.07 9.31
C PRO A 163 22.04 10.89 8.79
N MET A 164 22.18 9.71 9.41
CA MET A 164 21.53 8.48 9.05
C MET A 164 20.25 8.24 9.83
N SER A 165 19.17 8.93 9.49
CA SER A 165 17.84 8.47 9.89
C SER A 165 17.55 7.10 9.28
N MET A 166 17.33 6.11 10.14
CA MET A 166 16.98 4.74 9.74
C MET A 166 15.50 4.44 9.91
N VAL A 167 14.99 3.62 8.98
CA VAL A 167 13.65 3.04 9.08
C VAL A 167 13.80 1.53 8.92
N LEU A 168 13.49 0.81 9.99
CA LEU A 168 13.67 -0.64 10.08
C LEU A 168 12.33 -1.33 10.18
N ARG A 169 12.19 -2.44 9.47
CA ARG A 169 11.10 -3.39 9.67
C ARG A 169 11.56 -4.45 10.65
N VAL A 170 10.77 -4.67 11.70
CA VAL A 170 11.13 -5.61 12.76
C VAL A 170 9.96 -6.51 13.14
N GLU A 171 10.28 -7.63 13.77
CA GLU A 171 9.35 -8.36 14.63
C GLU A 171 9.74 -8.12 16.08
N GLN A 172 8.78 -7.69 16.90
CA GLN A 172 8.94 -7.52 18.34
C GLN A 172 8.59 -8.84 19.05
N MET A 173 9.50 -9.29 19.92
CA MET A 173 9.34 -10.50 20.71
C MET A 173 8.63 -10.22 22.04
N PRO A 174 8.02 -11.24 22.68
CA PRO A 174 7.37 -11.08 23.99
C PRO A 174 8.31 -10.60 25.10
N ASP A 175 9.61 -10.89 25.00
CA ASP A 175 10.64 -10.42 25.94
C ASP A 175 11.08 -8.96 25.68
N GLY A 176 10.51 -8.32 24.65
CA GLY A 176 10.80 -6.94 24.27
C GLY A 176 11.99 -6.77 23.32
N SER A 177 12.68 -7.85 22.97
CA SER A 177 13.73 -7.82 21.94
C SER A 177 13.14 -7.63 20.55
N PHE A 178 13.97 -7.19 19.60
CA PHE A 178 13.57 -6.99 18.21
C PHE A 178 14.36 -7.91 17.30
N ILE A 179 13.71 -8.40 16.26
CA ILE A 179 14.36 -9.17 15.20
C ILE A 179 14.23 -8.42 13.89
N LEU A 180 15.36 -8.06 13.28
CA LEU A 180 15.38 -7.35 12.00
C LEU A 180 14.79 -8.21 10.89
N ILE A 181 13.79 -7.67 10.20
CA ILE A 181 13.25 -8.22 8.96
C ILE A 181 13.86 -7.48 7.77
N ASP A 182 13.76 -6.15 7.79
CA ASP A 182 14.21 -5.30 6.68
C ASP A 182 14.81 -3.95 7.09
N LEU A 183 15.61 -3.34 6.20
CA LEU A 183 16.13 -1.99 6.28
C LEU A 183 15.57 -1.21 5.09
N LEU A 184 14.74 -0.20 5.37
CA LEU A 184 14.06 0.56 4.33
C LEU A 184 14.75 1.89 4.00
N ALA A 185 15.33 2.54 4.99
CA ALA A 185 16.00 3.82 4.80
C ALA A 185 17.21 3.93 5.71
N MET A 186 18.23 4.62 5.23
CA MET A 186 19.43 5.01 5.96
C MET A 186 19.94 6.33 5.35
N GLY A 187 20.44 7.26 6.16
CA GLY A 187 21.00 8.50 5.57
C GLY A 187 19.95 9.47 5.04
N GLY A 188 18.68 9.33 5.43
CA GLY A 188 17.57 10.02 4.73
C GLY A 188 17.36 9.54 3.29
N THR A 189 18.06 8.49 2.86
CA THR A 189 17.92 7.86 1.56
C THR A 189 17.13 6.57 1.71
N LEU A 190 16.19 6.34 0.79
CA LEU A 190 15.49 5.06 0.73
C LEU A 190 16.47 3.99 0.25
N GLU A 191 16.75 3.02 1.10
CA GLU A 191 17.58 1.89 0.77
C GLU A 191 16.80 0.95 -0.17
N GLN A 192 17.51 0.39 -1.14
CA GLN A 192 17.02 -0.78 -1.85
C GLN A 192 16.96 -1.94 -0.86
N THR A 193 15.83 -2.65 -0.82
CA THR A 193 15.64 -3.81 0.05
C THR A 193 16.49 -4.97 -0.47
N THR A 194 17.80 -4.92 -0.27
CA THR A 194 18.71 -5.98 -0.69
C THR A 194 18.72 -7.06 0.37
N ARG A 195 18.19 -8.23 0.01
CA ARG A 195 18.29 -9.44 0.84
C ARG A 195 18.98 -10.54 0.00
N PRO A 196 20.14 -11.06 0.41
CA PRO A 196 20.85 -10.86 1.68
C PRO A 196 21.43 -9.46 1.88
N TYR A 197 21.64 -9.07 3.14
CA TYR A 197 22.54 -7.94 3.44
C TYR A 197 23.98 -8.34 3.17
N ASP A 198 24.69 -7.51 2.43
CA ASP A 198 26.15 -7.61 2.32
C ASP A 198 26.84 -7.42 3.68
N SER A 199 28.09 -7.86 3.77
CA SER A 199 28.89 -7.83 5.00
C SER A 199 29.06 -6.43 5.57
N TRP A 200 29.16 -5.42 4.71
CA TRP A 200 29.24 -4.01 5.08
C TRP A 200 27.96 -3.53 5.78
N ARG A 201 26.79 -3.82 5.22
CA ARG A 201 25.49 -3.47 5.81
C ARG A 201 25.28 -4.17 7.14
N LYS A 202 25.64 -5.45 7.25
CA LYS A 202 25.60 -6.16 8.54
C LYS A 202 26.49 -5.49 9.58
N MET A 203 27.72 -5.10 9.21
CA MET A 203 28.64 -4.40 10.11
C MET A 203 28.10 -3.03 10.54
N LEU A 204 27.53 -2.25 9.61
CA LEU A 204 26.85 -0.98 9.93
C LEU A 204 25.70 -1.20 10.91
N LEU A 205 24.83 -2.15 10.62
CA LEU A 205 23.71 -2.50 11.46
C LEU A 205 24.19 -2.88 12.87
N HIS A 206 25.20 -3.75 13.01
CA HIS A 206 25.76 -4.07 14.32
C HIS A 206 26.32 -2.87 15.10
N ARG A 207 26.72 -1.78 14.42
CA ARG A 207 27.27 -0.58 15.06
C ARG A 207 26.21 0.42 15.54
N TYR A 208 25.09 0.52 14.83
CA TYR A 208 24.09 1.58 15.06
C TYR A 208 22.73 1.09 15.57
N LEU A 209 22.53 -0.22 15.61
CA LEU A 209 21.28 -0.80 16.09
C LEU A 209 21.21 -0.86 17.62
N PRO A 210 19.99 -0.89 18.20
CA PRO A 210 19.80 -1.21 19.60
C PRO A 210 20.45 -2.54 20.00
N ASP A 211 21.01 -2.63 21.22
CA ASP A 211 21.67 -3.84 21.73
C ASP A 211 20.72 -5.06 21.81
N ASP A 212 19.43 -4.82 21.88
CA ASP A 212 18.36 -5.83 21.91
C ASP A 212 17.79 -6.16 20.53
N LEU A 213 18.42 -5.67 19.46
CA LEU A 213 18.04 -6.00 18.09
C LEU A 213 18.93 -7.09 17.49
N LEU A 214 18.32 -8.21 17.16
CA LEU A 214 18.95 -9.38 16.55
C LEU A 214 18.79 -9.37 15.03
N ILE A 215 19.88 -9.59 14.30
CA ILE A 215 19.85 -9.82 12.86
C ILE A 215 19.70 -11.32 12.62
N ARG A 216 18.71 -11.72 11.81
CA ARG A 216 18.50 -13.14 11.49
C ARG A 216 19.66 -13.70 10.65
N ASP A 217 20.06 -14.91 10.99
CA ASP A 217 20.90 -15.71 10.12
C ASP A 217 20.19 -16.05 8.82
N GLU A 218 21.00 -16.20 7.77
CA GLU A 218 20.55 -16.50 6.43
C GLU A 218 21.27 -17.73 5.92
N PHE A 219 20.49 -18.66 5.36
CA PHE A 219 20.94 -19.98 4.96
C PHE A 219 20.71 -20.15 3.46
N GLU A 220 21.60 -20.89 2.79
CA GLU A 220 21.42 -21.24 1.37
C GLU A 220 20.50 -22.45 1.18
N CYS A 221 20.30 -23.23 2.26
CA CYS A 221 19.59 -24.49 2.28
C CYS A 221 18.45 -24.46 3.32
N ILE A 222 17.30 -25.07 3.00
CA ILE A 222 16.15 -25.09 3.90
C ILE A 222 16.38 -26.01 5.10
N GLU A 223 17.15 -27.08 4.92
CA GLU A 223 17.54 -28.03 5.96
C GLU A 223 18.37 -27.35 7.05
N ASP A 224 19.31 -26.47 6.68
CA ASP A 224 20.11 -25.71 7.63
C ASP A 224 19.26 -24.73 8.43
N ALA A 225 18.33 -24.02 7.77
CA ALA A 225 17.38 -23.14 8.45
C ALA A 225 16.46 -23.92 9.40
N ARG A 226 16.05 -25.14 9.04
CA ARG A 226 15.29 -26.04 9.93
C ARG A 226 16.12 -26.51 11.12
N GLY A 227 17.41 -26.77 10.92
CA GLY A 227 18.35 -27.09 12.00
C GLY A 227 18.48 -25.93 12.99
N ALA A 228 18.77 -24.73 12.48
CA ALA A 228 18.90 -23.52 13.28
C ALA A 228 17.63 -23.15 14.05
N ARG A 229 16.45 -23.45 13.47
CA ARG A 229 15.15 -23.28 14.15
C ARG A 229 15.09 -24.02 15.48
N ALA A 230 15.61 -25.25 15.55
CA ALA A 230 15.57 -26.07 16.75
C ALA A 230 16.43 -25.51 17.89
N SER A 231 17.45 -24.72 17.57
CA SER A 231 18.37 -24.09 18.52
C SER A 231 18.13 -22.59 18.68
N ALA A 232 17.08 -22.02 18.07
CA ALA A 232 16.82 -20.59 18.13
C ALA A 232 16.48 -20.14 19.56
N ALA A 233 17.05 -19.03 20.01
CA ALA A 233 16.80 -18.46 21.34
C ALA A 233 15.41 -17.80 21.47
N TYR A 234 14.59 -17.85 20.42
CA TYR A 234 13.32 -17.16 20.28
C TYR A 234 12.24 -18.07 19.70
N GLY A 235 10.96 -17.75 19.97
CA GLY A 235 9.82 -18.48 19.42
C GLY A 235 9.82 -18.49 17.88
N SER A 236 9.64 -19.66 17.29
CA SER A 236 9.63 -19.84 15.83
C SER A 236 8.56 -20.82 15.35
N ASP A 237 7.77 -20.40 14.36
CA ASP A 237 6.64 -21.18 13.81
C ASP A 237 6.95 -21.77 12.42
N GLY A 238 8.16 -21.59 11.88
CA GLY A 238 8.51 -22.17 10.58
C GLY A 238 9.82 -21.66 9.98
N VAL A 239 9.90 -21.75 8.66
CA VAL A 239 11.00 -21.19 7.85
C VAL A 239 10.38 -20.28 6.79
N ILE A 240 11.02 -19.14 6.56
CA ILE A 240 10.74 -18.28 5.42
C ILE A 240 11.80 -18.49 4.35
N VAL A 241 11.39 -18.38 3.10
CA VAL A 241 12.28 -18.29 1.94
C VAL A 241 12.20 -16.87 1.39
N ILE A 242 13.35 -16.34 1.00
CA ILE A 242 13.50 -15.04 0.38
C ILE A 242 13.98 -15.30 -1.04
N ASP A 243 13.20 -14.86 -2.02
CA ASP A 243 13.63 -14.85 -3.41
C ASP A 243 14.52 -13.62 -3.64
N LYS A 244 15.81 -13.83 -3.89
CA LYS A 244 16.81 -12.77 -4.06
C LYS A 244 16.58 -11.95 -5.34
N SER A 245 15.85 -12.49 -6.32
CA SER A 245 15.56 -11.79 -7.58
C SER A 245 14.35 -10.86 -7.47
N THR A 246 13.44 -11.13 -6.54
CA THR A 246 12.21 -10.36 -6.35
C THR A 246 12.10 -9.71 -4.97
N SER A 247 13.07 -9.97 -4.08
CA SER A 247 13.09 -9.62 -2.66
C SER A 247 11.82 -10.02 -1.89
N HIS A 248 11.06 -10.99 -2.42
CA HIS A 248 9.83 -11.49 -1.80
C HIS A 248 10.12 -12.51 -0.71
N THR A 249 9.36 -12.43 0.37
CA THR A 249 9.39 -13.40 1.46
C THR A 249 8.16 -14.31 1.38
N TYR A 250 8.40 -15.61 1.33
CA TYR A 250 7.37 -16.63 1.43
C TYR A 250 7.58 -17.43 2.71
N ARG A 251 6.52 -17.92 3.33
CA ARG A 251 6.57 -18.86 4.44
C ARG A 251 6.41 -20.27 3.88
N VAL A 252 7.39 -21.12 4.14
CA VAL A 252 7.28 -22.54 3.78
C VAL A 252 6.39 -23.18 4.83
N LYS A 253 5.10 -23.39 4.48
CA LYS A 253 4.10 -24.01 5.36
C LYS A 253 3.38 -25.11 4.58
N GLU A 254 3.11 -26.22 5.26
CA GLU A 254 2.17 -27.19 4.71
C GLU A 254 0.77 -26.56 4.59
N PRO A 255 0.10 -26.77 3.45
CA PRO A 255 -1.27 -26.28 3.25
C PRO A 255 -2.19 -26.89 4.29
N THR A 256 -2.73 -26.02 5.15
CA THR A 256 -3.62 -26.36 6.26
C THR A 256 -4.99 -25.74 6.04
N MET A 257 -6.02 -26.40 6.54
CA MET A 257 -7.41 -25.95 6.44
C MET A 257 -8.13 -26.19 7.77
N ASP A 258 -8.84 -25.19 8.27
CA ASP A 258 -9.76 -25.36 9.39
C ASP A 258 -11.07 -25.98 8.89
N LEU A 259 -11.36 -27.20 9.31
CA LEU A 259 -12.50 -27.99 8.86
C LEU A 259 -13.38 -28.39 10.05
N LEU A 260 -14.69 -28.37 9.86
CA LEU A 260 -15.66 -28.80 10.88
C LEU A 260 -15.87 -30.31 10.77
N CYS A 261 -15.67 -31.03 11.87
CA CYS A 261 -16.03 -32.43 11.97
C CYS A 261 -17.55 -32.56 12.17
N LYS A 262 -18.25 -33.19 11.21
CA LYS A 262 -19.69 -33.43 11.30
C LYS A 262 -20.11 -34.71 10.59
N GLY A 263 -20.84 -35.60 11.26
CA GLY A 263 -21.43 -36.81 10.67
C GLY A 263 -20.42 -37.69 9.93
N GLY A 264 -19.21 -37.89 10.50
CA GLY A 264 -18.14 -38.67 9.86
C GLY A 264 -17.46 -37.97 8.67
N GLY A 265 -17.74 -36.69 8.43
CA GLY A 265 -17.16 -35.90 7.36
C GLY A 265 -16.51 -34.62 7.85
N LEU A 266 -15.70 -34.02 6.98
CA LEU A 266 -15.07 -32.73 7.19
C LEU A 266 -15.68 -31.70 6.26
N TYR A 267 -16.03 -30.52 6.81
CA TYR A 267 -16.83 -29.52 6.11
C TYR A 267 -16.19 -28.13 6.12
N VAL A 268 -16.40 -27.41 5.02
CA VAL A 268 -16.08 -25.98 4.87
C VAL A 268 -17.36 -25.15 4.91
N ALA A 269 -17.24 -23.85 5.22
CA ALA A 269 -18.38 -22.94 5.27
C ALA A 269 -18.80 -22.43 3.87
N VAL A 270 -20.09 -22.49 3.55
CA VAL A 270 -20.71 -21.78 2.42
C VAL A 270 -21.79 -20.86 2.98
N GLY A 271 -21.70 -19.55 2.69
CA GLY A 271 -22.65 -18.56 3.21
C GLY A 271 -22.72 -18.51 4.75
N GLY A 272 -21.57 -18.73 5.42
CA GLY A 272 -21.50 -18.73 6.89
C GLY A 272 -21.98 -20.02 7.58
N LYS A 273 -22.43 -21.04 6.83
CA LYS A 273 -22.84 -22.34 7.36
C LYS A 273 -21.92 -23.45 6.85
N ALA A 274 -21.51 -24.39 7.71
CA ALA A 274 -20.75 -25.56 7.29
C ALA A 274 -21.62 -26.50 6.45
N SER A 275 -21.36 -26.57 5.15
CA SER A 275 -22.32 -27.17 4.20
C SER A 275 -21.68 -27.91 3.03
N LYS A 276 -20.39 -27.71 2.73
CA LYS A 276 -19.70 -28.47 1.68
C LYS A 276 -18.72 -29.46 2.31
N ARG A 277 -18.97 -30.76 2.12
CA ARG A 277 -18.06 -31.84 2.54
C ARG A 277 -16.83 -31.85 1.64
N VAL A 278 -15.65 -31.97 2.24
CA VAL A 278 -14.35 -31.97 1.55
C VAL A 278 -13.47 -33.18 1.89
N GLY A 279 -13.84 -33.92 2.94
CA GLY A 279 -13.09 -35.10 3.37
C GLY A 279 -13.87 -35.99 4.34
N VAL A 280 -13.17 -37.01 4.81
CA VAL A 280 -13.63 -37.97 5.83
C VAL A 280 -12.94 -37.62 7.15
N SER A 281 -13.67 -37.59 8.26
CA SER A 281 -13.10 -37.32 9.57
C SER A 281 -12.41 -38.56 10.15
N SER A 282 -11.38 -38.36 10.96
CA SER A 282 -10.80 -39.45 11.75
C SER A 282 -11.75 -39.84 12.89
N ALA A 283 -11.78 -41.11 13.28
CA ALA A 283 -12.58 -41.60 14.41
C ALA A 283 -12.22 -40.93 15.76
N ARG A 284 -11.03 -40.34 15.87
CA ARG A 284 -10.59 -39.59 17.08
C ARG A 284 -11.04 -38.12 17.07
N MET A 285 -11.63 -37.63 15.98
CA MET A 285 -12.15 -36.26 15.91
C MET A 285 -13.50 -36.18 16.61
N ARG A 286 -13.69 -35.14 17.43
CA ARG A 286 -14.93 -34.86 18.12
C ARG A 286 -15.92 -34.18 17.17
N GLU A 287 -17.14 -34.71 17.14
CA GLU A 287 -18.27 -34.11 16.42
C GLU A 287 -18.50 -32.65 16.86
N GLY A 288 -18.71 -31.75 15.90
CA GLY A 288 -18.99 -30.34 16.14
C GLY A 288 -17.76 -29.47 16.43
N ALA A 289 -16.57 -30.04 16.51
CA ALA A 289 -15.32 -29.28 16.70
C ALA A 289 -14.65 -28.91 15.36
N VAL A 290 -13.92 -27.80 15.36
CA VAL A 290 -13.09 -27.35 14.24
C VAL A 290 -11.67 -27.89 14.42
N TYR A 291 -11.11 -28.43 13.34
CA TYR A 291 -9.75 -28.96 13.30
C TYR A 291 -8.93 -28.25 12.22
N GLU A 292 -7.72 -27.79 12.56
CA GLU A 292 -6.72 -27.42 11.55
C GLU A 292 -6.13 -28.71 11.00
N CYS A 293 -6.45 -29.03 9.75
CA CYS A 293 -6.06 -30.25 9.08
C CYS A 293 -4.99 -29.95 8.03
N VAL A 294 -3.89 -30.72 8.05
CA VAL A 294 -2.92 -30.76 6.96
C VAL A 294 -3.53 -31.58 5.82
N LEU A 295 -3.65 -30.96 4.65
CA LEU A 295 -4.24 -31.59 3.48
C LEU A 295 -3.17 -32.29 2.66
N GLY A 296 -3.41 -33.56 2.31
CA GLY A 296 -2.61 -34.29 1.35
C GLY A 296 -2.99 -33.96 -0.10
N THR A 297 -2.25 -34.52 -1.05
CA THR A 297 -2.56 -34.40 -2.48
C THR A 297 -3.96 -34.98 -2.75
N PRO A 298 -4.89 -34.24 -3.37
CA PRO A 298 -6.24 -34.73 -3.61
C PRO A 298 -6.24 -36.01 -4.43
N VAL A 299 -7.06 -36.98 -4.02
CA VAL A 299 -7.31 -38.21 -4.77
C VAL A 299 -8.80 -38.22 -5.11
N ALA A 300 -9.13 -38.01 -6.38
CA ALA A 300 -10.49 -37.83 -6.88
C ALA A 300 -11.27 -36.69 -6.18
N SER A 301 -12.46 -36.94 -5.65
CA SER A 301 -13.35 -35.96 -5.00
C SER A 301 -13.09 -35.78 -3.49
N SER A 302 -12.05 -36.41 -2.95
CA SER A 302 -11.71 -36.39 -1.53
C SER A 302 -10.28 -35.90 -1.31
N VAL A 303 -10.06 -35.16 -0.23
CA VAL A 303 -8.71 -34.75 0.19
C VAL A 303 -8.30 -35.57 1.41
N PRO A 304 -7.23 -36.38 1.32
CA PRO A 304 -6.73 -37.10 2.47
C PRO A 304 -6.19 -36.12 3.51
N ILE A 305 -6.35 -36.46 4.80
CA ILE A 305 -5.85 -35.66 5.92
C ILE A 305 -4.57 -36.31 6.43
N ALA A 306 -3.45 -35.61 6.31
CA ALA A 306 -2.14 -36.11 6.75
C ALA A 306 -1.99 -36.02 8.27
N SER A 307 -2.42 -34.91 8.86
CA SER A 307 -2.43 -34.68 10.30
C SER A 307 -3.50 -33.63 10.67
N TYR A 308 -3.84 -33.52 11.95
CA TYR A 308 -4.84 -32.57 12.41
C TYR A 308 -4.65 -32.15 13.87
N ILE A 309 -5.05 -30.92 14.19
CA ILE A 309 -5.03 -30.34 15.54
C ILE A 309 -6.39 -29.70 15.84
N CYS A 310 -6.94 -29.92 17.04
CA CYS A 310 -8.20 -29.30 17.45
C CYS A 310 -8.03 -27.80 17.68
N ARG A 311 -8.89 -26.97 17.08
CA ARG A 311 -8.89 -25.51 17.21
C ARG A 311 -9.98 -25.08 18.18
N THR A 312 -9.66 -25.04 19.47
CA THR A 312 -10.59 -24.63 20.54
C THR A 312 -10.96 -23.15 20.47
N ASP A 313 -10.16 -22.35 19.78
CA ASP A 313 -10.36 -20.92 19.52
C ASP A 313 -11.33 -20.64 18.36
N LYS A 314 -11.73 -21.66 17.59
CA LYS A 314 -12.57 -21.49 16.39
C LYS A 314 -13.90 -22.21 16.51
N VAL A 315 -14.97 -21.47 16.22
CA VAL A 315 -16.34 -21.99 16.17
C VAL A 315 -16.77 -22.34 14.74
N LEU A 316 -16.16 -21.72 13.73
CA LEU A 316 -16.50 -21.90 12.32
C LEU A 316 -15.31 -22.41 11.51
N PRO A 317 -15.53 -23.31 10.54
CA PRO A 317 -14.47 -23.73 9.61
C PRO A 317 -14.15 -22.62 8.62
N ASN A 318 -13.05 -22.79 7.86
CA ASN A 318 -12.74 -21.88 6.78
C ASN A 318 -13.83 -21.91 5.68
N PRO A 319 -14.03 -20.78 4.97
CA PRO A 319 -15.00 -20.70 3.90
C PRO A 319 -14.55 -21.46 2.64
N ALA A 320 -15.51 -21.87 1.82
CA ALA A 320 -15.27 -22.70 0.64
C ALA A 320 -14.35 -22.07 -0.41
N HIS A 321 -14.26 -20.74 -0.48
CA HIS A 321 -13.31 -20.08 -1.39
C HIS A 321 -11.86 -20.30 -0.92
N VAL A 322 -11.59 -20.30 0.39
CA VAL A 322 -10.26 -20.62 0.95
C VAL A 322 -9.90 -22.06 0.63
N TYR A 323 -10.83 -23.00 0.79
CA TYR A 323 -10.64 -24.38 0.35
C TYR A 323 -10.29 -24.48 -1.13
N THR A 324 -11.00 -23.75 -1.99
CA THR A 324 -10.73 -23.77 -3.43
C THR A 324 -9.35 -23.17 -3.77
N CYS A 325 -8.84 -22.24 -2.96
CA CYS A 325 -7.47 -21.71 -3.07
C CYS A 325 -6.43 -22.74 -2.60
N VAL A 326 -6.63 -23.36 -1.44
CA VAL A 326 -5.71 -24.36 -0.89
C VAL A 326 -5.67 -25.62 -1.77
N SER A 327 -6.83 -26.08 -2.25
CA SER A 327 -6.90 -27.18 -3.22
C SER A 327 -6.21 -26.86 -4.54
N SER A 328 -6.28 -25.62 -5.05
CA SER A 328 -5.50 -25.26 -6.24
C SER A 328 -4.00 -25.27 -5.99
N ILE A 329 -3.52 -24.88 -4.80
CA ILE A 329 -2.11 -24.99 -4.42
C ILE A 329 -1.66 -26.46 -4.36
N LEU A 330 -2.55 -27.36 -3.92
CA LEU A 330 -2.28 -28.79 -3.85
C LEU A 330 -2.32 -29.50 -5.21
N GLN A 331 -3.07 -28.95 -6.17
CA GLN A 331 -3.26 -29.52 -7.52
C GLN A 331 -2.37 -28.90 -8.59
N SER A 332 -1.81 -27.71 -8.36
CA SER A 332 -0.92 -27.07 -9.33
C SER A 332 0.41 -27.82 -9.39
N THR A 333 0.67 -28.42 -10.55
CA THR A 333 2.02 -28.85 -10.99
C THR A 333 2.82 -27.70 -11.57
N ASP A 334 2.16 -26.58 -11.91
CA ASP A 334 2.77 -25.38 -12.46
C ASP A 334 2.94 -24.32 -11.36
N ASP A 335 4.19 -23.96 -11.08
CA ASP A 335 4.57 -22.89 -10.16
C ASP A 335 4.17 -21.53 -10.76
N TYR A 336 2.91 -21.12 -10.57
CA TYR A 336 2.49 -19.75 -10.86
C TYR A 336 3.20 -18.79 -9.92
N ASP A 337 3.78 -17.74 -10.48
CA ASP A 337 4.44 -16.71 -9.70
C ASP A 337 3.39 -15.72 -9.17
N VAL A 338 2.77 -16.10 -8.06
CA VAL A 338 1.78 -15.28 -7.36
C VAL A 338 2.38 -13.93 -6.93
N ALA A 339 3.70 -13.86 -6.70
CA ALA A 339 4.37 -12.59 -6.41
C ALA A 339 4.40 -11.68 -7.63
N LEU A 340 4.76 -12.20 -8.81
CA LEU A 340 4.72 -11.45 -10.06
C LEU A 340 3.31 -10.90 -10.34
N ILE A 341 2.27 -11.74 -10.21
CA ILE A 341 0.87 -11.33 -10.47
C ILE A 341 0.46 -10.18 -9.53
N ASP A 342 0.83 -10.26 -8.26
CA ASP A 342 0.52 -9.20 -7.30
C ASP A 342 1.33 -7.92 -7.55
N ARG A 343 2.61 -8.02 -7.94
CA ARG A 343 3.41 -6.85 -8.33
C ARG A 343 2.86 -6.16 -9.58
N VAL A 344 2.43 -6.92 -10.59
CA VAL A 344 1.77 -6.37 -11.78
C VAL A 344 0.47 -5.66 -11.40
N SER A 345 -0.31 -6.25 -10.49
CA SER A 345 -1.53 -5.65 -9.97
C SER A 345 -1.24 -4.36 -9.20
N ALA A 346 -0.29 -4.40 -8.25
CA ALA A 346 0.13 -3.25 -7.45
C ALA A 346 0.66 -2.12 -8.33
N TYR A 347 1.52 -2.42 -9.30
CA TYR A 347 2.00 -1.45 -10.27
C TYR A 347 0.85 -0.82 -11.09
N SER A 348 -0.12 -1.63 -11.51
CA SER A 348 -1.32 -1.11 -12.20
C SER A 348 -2.13 -0.15 -11.31
N PHE A 349 -2.21 -0.39 -9.99
CA PHE A 349 -2.79 0.57 -9.05
C PHE A 349 -1.93 1.84 -8.89
N SER A 350 -0.61 1.73 -8.86
CA SER A 350 0.30 2.89 -8.80
C SER A 350 0.19 3.76 -10.05
N VAL A 351 0.11 3.14 -11.24
CA VAL A 351 -0.13 3.83 -12.52
C VAL A 351 -1.45 4.60 -12.47
N ARG A 352 -2.52 3.95 -12.00
CA ARG A 352 -3.82 4.59 -11.78
C ARG A 352 -3.69 5.80 -10.85
N ALA A 353 -3.08 5.64 -9.68
CA ALA A 353 -2.91 6.72 -8.70
C ALA A 353 -2.16 7.92 -9.30
N ALA A 354 -1.04 7.67 -9.97
CA ALA A 354 -0.24 8.70 -10.63
C ALA A 354 -1.01 9.46 -11.73
N MET A 355 -1.88 8.79 -12.48
CA MET A 355 -2.76 9.46 -13.44
C MET A 355 -3.71 10.44 -12.75
N TYR A 356 -4.35 10.01 -11.67
CA TYR A 356 -5.28 10.86 -10.90
C TYR A 356 -4.56 12.07 -10.30
N GLN A 357 -3.39 11.87 -9.70
CA GLN A 357 -2.56 12.95 -9.16
C GLN A 357 -2.14 13.96 -10.25
N ARG A 358 -1.83 13.49 -11.47
CA ARG A 358 -1.53 14.39 -12.59
C ARG A 358 -2.74 15.21 -13.05
N VAL A 359 -3.95 14.71 -12.85
CA VAL A 359 -5.18 15.45 -13.15
C VAL A 359 -5.47 16.46 -12.04
N SER A 360 -5.29 16.10 -10.77
CA SER A 360 -5.56 16.98 -9.64
C SER A 360 -4.56 18.13 -9.49
N ASN A 361 -3.26 17.88 -9.70
CA ASN A 361 -2.17 18.86 -9.53
C ASN A 361 -2.14 20.01 -10.57
N ARG A 362 -3.15 20.14 -11.43
CA ARG A 362 -3.12 21.05 -12.60
C ARG A 362 -3.78 22.41 -12.40
N GLY A 363 -4.32 22.74 -11.23
CA GLY A 363 -4.96 24.05 -11.07
C GLY A 363 -5.16 24.53 -9.64
N TYR A 364 -5.27 25.85 -9.51
CA TYR A 364 -5.70 26.57 -8.30
C TYR A 364 -7.23 26.44 -8.05
N MET A 365 -7.95 25.74 -8.93
CA MET A 365 -9.42 25.61 -8.95
C MET A 365 -9.82 24.14 -9.01
N ARG A 366 -11.01 23.83 -8.47
CA ARG A 366 -11.54 22.46 -8.42
C ARG A 366 -11.71 21.86 -9.83
N THR A 367 -11.21 20.64 -10.05
CA THR A 367 -11.21 19.98 -11.36
C THR A 367 -12.36 18.97 -11.50
N LEU A 368 -13.11 19.03 -12.61
CA LEU A 368 -14.10 18.00 -12.95
C LEU A 368 -13.42 16.84 -13.67
N VAL A 369 -13.54 15.64 -13.10
CA VAL A 369 -13.00 14.40 -13.64
C VAL A 369 -14.15 13.49 -14.08
N VAL A 370 -14.10 13.01 -15.31
CA VAL A 370 -15.01 11.96 -15.80
C VAL A 370 -14.23 10.64 -15.80
N ASP A 371 -14.52 9.75 -14.85
CA ASP A 371 -13.87 8.45 -14.76
C ASP A 371 -14.66 7.41 -15.56
N VAL A 372 -14.02 6.79 -16.55
CA VAL A 372 -14.63 5.77 -17.40
C VAL A 372 -14.11 4.39 -16.98
N GLY A 373 -15.02 3.48 -16.65
CA GLY A 373 -14.66 2.14 -16.14
C GLY A 373 -14.62 2.03 -14.62
N SER A 374 -15.33 2.91 -13.90
CA SER A 374 -15.36 2.96 -12.43
C SER A 374 -16.02 1.75 -11.74
N GLY A 375 -16.46 0.71 -12.46
CA GLY A 375 -17.48 -0.24 -11.99
C GLY A 375 -17.23 -0.88 -10.63
N ARG A 376 -15.96 -1.19 -10.31
CA ARG A 376 -15.54 -1.78 -9.02
C ARG A 376 -15.04 -0.75 -7.99
N LEU A 377 -15.04 0.54 -8.33
CA LEU A 377 -14.54 1.64 -7.50
C LEU A 377 -13.08 1.44 -7.04
N GLN A 378 -12.26 0.82 -7.90
CA GLN A 378 -10.85 0.52 -7.61
C GLN A 378 -9.98 1.78 -7.45
N ALA A 379 -10.45 2.94 -7.92
CA ALA A 379 -9.79 4.23 -7.77
C ALA A 379 -10.25 5.03 -6.54
N GLN A 380 -11.23 4.52 -5.77
CA GLN A 380 -11.90 5.31 -4.72
C GLN A 380 -10.92 5.89 -3.70
N GLY A 381 -9.95 5.08 -3.23
CA GLY A 381 -8.97 5.55 -2.24
C GLY A 381 -8.19 6.78 -2.69
N VAL A 382 -7.84 6.85 -3.98
CA VAL A 382 -7.18 8.00 -4.59
C VAL A 382 -8.17 9.15 -4.81
N MET A 383 -9.41 8.86 -5.21
CA MET A 383 -10.44 9.89 -5.38
C MET A 383 -10.80 10.59 -4.06
N SER A 384 -10.76 9.88 -2.93
CA SER A 384 -11.10 10.43 -1.61
C SER A 384 -10.03 11.33 -1.02
N SER A 385 -8.76 11.17 -1.42
CA SER A 385 -7.67 12.05 -0.97
C SER A 385 -7.65 13.39 -1.71
N GLU A 386 -8.29 13.48 -2.88
CA GLU A 386 -8.25 14.65 -3.76
C GLU A 386 -9.45 15.58 -3.53
N ALA A 387 -9.43 16.32 -2.41
CA ALA A 387 -10.51 17.24 -2.03
C ALA A 387 -10.83 18.32 -3.09
N GLN A 388 -9.90 18.56 -4.02
CA GLN A 388 -10.03 19.53 -5.11
C GLN A 388 -10.63 18.94 -6.40
N CYS A 389 -11.22 17.76 -6.37
CA CYS A 389 -11.86 17.17 -7.55
C CYS A 389 -13.36 16.91 -7.36
N SER A 390 -14.09 16.92 -8.47
CA SER A 390 -15.46 16.38 -8.58
C SER A 390 -15.45 15.23 -9.59
N TYR A 391 -16.13 14.12 -9.32
CA TYR A 391 -16.03 12.89 -10.12
C TYR A 391 -17.37 12.44 -10.69
N LEU A 392 -17.47 12.38 -12.02
CA LEU A 392 -18.56 11.73 -12.74
C LEU A 392 -18.12 10.30 -13.10
N LEU A 393 -18.66 9.31 -12.40
CA LEU A 393 -18.32 7.89 -12.52
C LEU A 393 -19.17 7.21 -13.59
N CYS A 394 -18.54 6.78 -14.69
CA CYS A 394 -19.21 6.21 -15.86
C CYS A 394 -18.87 4.73 -16.03
N ASP A 395 -19.81 3.83 -15.68
CA ASP A 395 -19.66 2.39 -15.94
C ASP A 395 -21.02 1.66 -15.92
N PRO A 396 -21.37 0.87 -16.95
CA PRO A 396 -22.59 0.06 -16.96
C PRO A 396 -22.74 -0.94 -15.82
N ARG A 397 -21.63 -1.36 -15.22
CA ARG A 397 -21.56 -2.33 -14.13
C ARG A 397 -21.37 -1.67 -12.76
N LEU A 398 -21.49 -0.34 -12.68
CA LEU A 398 -21.33 0.39 -11.43
C LEU A 398 -22.37 -0.01 -10.39
N ASN A 399 -21.91 -0.45 -9.23
CA ASN A 399 -22.81 -0.72 -8.10
C ASN A 399 -23.15 0.58 -7.36
N VAL A 400 -24.25 1.22 -7.74
CA VAL A 400 -24.70 2.51 -7.19
C VAL A 400 -25.01 2.44 -5.69
N ARG A 401 -25.48 1.30 -5.18
CA ARG A 401 -25.69 1.14 -3.71
C ARG A 401 -24.37 1.27 -2.97
N ARG A 402 -23.34 0.58 -3.47
CA ARG A 402 -21.98 0.66 -2.91
C ARG A 402 -21.40 2.07 -3.08
N ALA A 403 -21.57 2.69 -4.25
CA ALA A 403 -21.12 4.06 -4.49
C ALA A 403 -21.79 5.07 -3.54
N ARG A 404 -23.11 4.99 -3.34
CA ARG A 404 -23.85 5.88 -2.42
C ARG A 404 -23.41 5.71 -0.96
N GLN A 405 -23.21 4.47 -0.51
CA GLN A 405 -22.68 4.19 0.83
C GLN A 405 -21.27 4.76 1.03
N GLN A 406 -20.50 4.87 -0.04
CA GLN A 406 -19.07 5.19 0.03
C GLN A 406 -18.75 6.67 -0.26
N VAL A 407 -19.49 7.35 -1.13
CA VAL A 407 -19.15 8.69 -1.64
C VAL A 407 -20.33 9.67 -1.78
N ASN A 408 -21.50 9.39 -1.20
CA ASN A 408 -22.71 10.25 -1.25
C ASN A 408 -22.99 10.85 -2.65
N SER A 409 -23.25 9.96 -3.62
CA SER A 409 -23.37 10.30 -5.04
C SER A 409 -24.80 10.44 -5.54
N VAL A 410 -24.99 11.32 -6.53
CA VAL A 410 -26.23 11.42 -7.33
C VAL A 410 -26.21 10.36 -8.44
N ASP A 411 -27.31 9.64 -8.67
CA ASP A 411 -27.45 8.76 -9.84
C ASP A 411 -28.09 9.55 -10.98
N ALA A 412 -27.33 9.77 -12.05
CA ALA A 412 -27.70 10.55 -13.22
C ALA A 412 -27.96 9.66 -14.45
N THR A 413 -28.14 8.35 -14.27
CA THR A 413 -28.33 7.40 -15.37
C THR A 413 -29.52 7.76 -16.27
N ASP A 414 -30.61 8.24 -15.67
CA ASP A 414 -31.87 8.54 -16.36
C ASP A 414 -32.03 10.03 -16.70
N PHE A 415 -30.97 10.82 -16.55
CA PHE A 415 -31.01 12.25 -16.88
C PHE A 415 -31.09 12.45 -18.39
N ASP A 416 -31.93 13.37 -18.83
CA ASP A 416 -31.94 13.85 -20.20
C ASP A 416 -30.72 14.75 -20.50
N ALA A 417 -30.60 15.21 -21.74
CA ALA A 417 -29.49 16.03 -22.18
C ALA A 417 -29.38 17.36 -21.40
N VAL A 418 -30.51 17.98 -21.06
CA VAL A 418 -30.54 19.27 -20.35
C VAL A 418 -30.07 19.08 -18.92
N ALA A 419 -30.64 18.09 -18.21
CA ALA A 419 -30.27 17.76 -16.84
C ALA A 419 -28.80 17.32 -16.73
N MET A 420 -28.28 16.58 -17.71
CA MET A 420 -26.87 16.17 -17.73
C MET A 420 -25.93 17.37 -17.89
N VAL A 421 -26.26 18.32 -18.77
CA VAL A 421 -25.49 19.56 -18.94
C VAL A 421 -25.50 20.40 -17.66
N GLU A 422 -26.64 20.50 -16.98
CA GLU A 422 -26.75 21.18 -15.69
C GLU A 422 -25.93 20.51 -14.60
N LEU A 423 -25.94 19.18 -14.53
CA LEU A 423 -25.13 18.40 -13.60
C LEU A 423 -23.63 18.67 -13.82
N VAL A 424 -23.15 18.59 -15.06
CA VAL A 424 -21.74 18.88 -15.41
C VAL A 424 -21.33 20.27 -14.94
N ARG A 425 -22.19 21.28 -15.14
CA ARG A 425 -21.96 22.66 -14.67
C ARG A 425 -22.03 22.79 -13.15
N ALA A 426 -22.88 22.04 -12.47
CA ALA A 426 -22.99 22.05 -11.02
C ALA A 426 -21.76 21.41 -10.36
N MET A 427 -21.26 20.31 -10.93
CA MET A 427 -20.07 19.61 -10.46
C MET A 427 -18.80 20.44 -10.63
N SER A 428 -18.66 21.18 -11.74
CA SER A 428 -17.53 22.09 -11.95
C SER A 428 -17.53 23.31 -11.01
N ARG A 429 -18.70 23.66 -10.46
CA ARG A 429 -18.87 24.73 -9.46
C ARG A 429 -18.86 24.23 -8.02
N SER A 430 -18.41 23.00 -7.76
CA SER A 430 -18.29 22.42 -6.41
C SER A 430 -19.60 22.17 -5.68
N ARG A 431 -20.77 22.27 -6.34
CA ARG A 431 -22.07 21.97 -5.70
C ARG A 431 -22.31 20.48 -5.52
N GLN A 432 -21.60 19.64 -6.29
CA GLN A 432 -21.73 18.19 -6.26
C GLN A 432 -20.35 17.54 -6.44
N SER A 433 -19.88 16.79 -5.45
CA SER A 433 -18.58 16.12 -5.48
C SER A 433 -18.60 14.84 -6.31
N TYR A 434 -19.69 14.07 -6.28
CA TYR A 434 -19.78 12.77 -6.96
C TYR A 434 -21.11 12.59 -7.68
N ALA A 435 -21.05 12.08 -8.92
CA ALA A 435 -22.21 11.62 -9.66
C ALA A 435 -21.91 10.28 -10.34
N CYS A 436 -22.95 9.49 -10.58
CA CYS A 436 -22.87 8.17 -11.18
C CYS A 436 -23.70 8.13 -12.47
N TYR A 437 -23.17 7.48 -13.50
CA TYR A 437 -23.86 7.21 -14.75
C TYR A 437 -23.65 5.75 -15.15
N ARG A 438 -24.73 4.96 -15.12
CA ARG A 438 -24.71 3.50 -15.44
C ARG A 438 -24.93 3.19 -16.92
N GLY A 439 -24.85 4.20 -17.80
CA GLY A 439 -24.88 3.98 -19.23
C GLY A 439 -23.49 3.69 -19.79
N ARG A 440 -23.47 3.26 -21.05
CA ARG A 440 -22.23 3.24 -21.85
C ARG A 440 -21.72 4.66 -22.05
N PHE A 441 -20.41 4.87 -21.96
CA PHE A 441 -19.82 6.22 -22.07
C PHE A 441 -20.14 6.89 -23.41
N GLU A 442 -20.18 6.11 -24.49
CA GLU A 442 -20.64 6.50 -25.84
C GLU A 442 -21.99 7.21 -25.79
N ARG A 443 -22.94 6.70 -24.98
CA ARG A 443 -24.28 7.27 -24.89
C ARG A 443 -24.28 8.60 -24.16
N LEU A 444 -23.44 8.75 -23.13
CA LEU A 444 -23.31 10.01 -22.39
C LEU A 444 -22.82 11.13 -23.31
N VAL A 445 -21.76 10.86 -24.08
CA VAL A 445 -21.16 11.87 -24.96
C VAL A 445 -21.97 12.10 -26.24
N ALA A 446 -22.88 11.18 -26.59
CA ALA A 446 -23.84 11.39 -27.67
C ALA A 446 -25.02 12.31 -27.28
N LEU A 447 -25.22 12.58 -25.99
CA LEU A 447 -26.28 13.51 -25.56
C LEU A 447 -25.99 14.94 -26.04
N PRO A 448 -26.98 15.63 -26.66
CA PRO A 448 -26.81 16.99 -27.13
C PRO A 448 -26.24 17.94 -26.07
N GLY A 449 -25.18 18.68 -26.41
CA GLY A 449 -24.60 19.71 -25.55
C GLY A 449 -23.66 19.20 -24.44
N VAL A 450 -23.62 17.90 -24.12
CA VAL A 450 -22.78 17.36 -23.04
C VAL A 450 -21.29 17.53 -23.32
N VAL A 451 -20.83 17.20 -24.53
CA VAL A 451 -19.41 17.36 -24.92
C VAL A 451 -18.98 18.83 -24.85
N HIS A 452 -19.84 19.74 -25.30
CA HIS A 452 -19.58 21.18 -25.21
C HIS A 452 -19.52 21.65 -23.76
N ALA A 453 -20.40 21.16 -22.89
CA ALA A 453 -20.39 21.47 -21.46
C ALA A 453 -19.13 20.97 -20.76
N LEU A 454 -18.70 19.73 -21.02
CA LEU A 454 -17.46 19.16 -20.49
C LEU A 454 -16.25 19.99 -20.90
N LYS A 455 -16.15 20.35 -22.19
CA LYS A 455 -15.06 21.19 -22.72
C LYS A 455 -15.04 22.57 -22.06
N ARG A 456 -16.19 23.24 -21.94
CA ARG A 456 -16.30 24.56 -21.30
C ARG A 456 -15.97 24.53 -19.81
N CYS A 457 -16.27 23.43 -19.12
CA CYS A 457 -15.95 23.25 -17.71
C CYS A 457 -14.49 22.81 -17.48
N GLY A 458 -13.67 22.67 -18.53
CA GLY A 458 -12.29 22.20 -18.41
C GLY A 458 -12.18 20.77 -17.88
N ALA A 459 -13.22 19.95 -18.10
CA ALA A 459 -13.25 18.59 -17.59
C ALA A 459 -12.12 17.74 -18.19
N THR A 460 -11.58 16.83 -17.39
CA THR A 460 -10.60 15.84 -17.85
C THR A 460 -11.24 14.45 -17.79
N ILE A 461 -11.18 13.70 -18.89
CA ILE A 461 -11.69 12.34 -18.95
C ILE A 461 -10.54 11.37 -18.63
N VAL A 462 -10.77 10.46 -17.70
CA VAL A 462 -9.79 9.49 -17.21
C VAL A 462 -10.25 8.08 -17.57
N TYR A 463 -9.35 7.29 -18.17
CA TYR A 463 -9.61 5.91 -18.57
C TYR A 463 -8.64 4.96 -17.87
N SER A 464 -9.02 4.39 -16.72
CA SER A 464 -8.12 3.52 -15.96
C SER A 464 -8.24 2.04 -16.37
N PHE A 465 -7.37 1.59 -17.28
CA PHE A 465 -7.42 0.25 -17.90
C PHE A 465 -8.75 -0.07 -18.63
N SER A 466 -9.51 0.97 -18.95
CA SER A 466 -10.75 0.91 -19.74
C SER A 466 -10.57 1.45 -21.16
N LEU A 467 -9.43 2.08 -21.45
CA LEU A 467 -9.18 2.80 -22.69
C LEU A 467 -9.32 1.90 -23.94
N SER A 468 -8.90 0.64 -23.85
CA SER A 468 -9.02 -0.35 -24.94
C SER A 468 -10.47 -0.55 -25.38
N TYR A 469 -11.43 -0.42 -24.47
CA TYR A 469 -12.86 -0.57 -24.75
C TYR A 469 -13.51 0.63 -25.43
N VAL A 470 -12.86 1.79 -25.38
CA VAL A 470 -13.44 3.08 -25.81
C VAL A 470 -12.50 3.87 -26.73
N SER A 471 -11.53 3.20 -27.39
CA SER A 471 -10.53 3.85 -28.26
C SER A 471 -11.15 4.69 -29.38
N GLY A 472 -12.26 4.23 -29.98
CA GLY A 472 -13.02 4.98 -30.98
C GLY A 472 -13.59 6.29 -30.43
N VAL A 473 -14.20 6.25 -29.23
CA VAL A 473 -14.74 7.44 -28.55
C VAL A 473 -13.60 8.37 -28.15
N PHE A 474 -12.52 7.81 -27.60
CA PHE A 474 -11.34 8.57 -27.21
C PHE A 474 -10.82 9.41 -28.38
N ASN A 475 -10.64 8.79 -29.56
CA ASN A 475 -10.15 9.48 -30.75
C ASN A 475 -11.13 10.57 -31.23
N HIS A 476 -12.43 10.29 -31.22
CA HIS A 476 -13.44 11.29 -31.56
C HIS A 476 -13.42 12.49 -30.61
N LEU A 477 -13.33 12.26 -29.30
CA LEU A 477 -13.25 13.35 -28.32
C LEU A 477 -11.93 14.12 -28.38
N ALA A 478 -10.84 13.45 -28.80
CA ALA A 478 -9.54 14.07 -29.02
C ALA A 478 -9.61 15.09 -30.17
N THR A 479 -10.26 14.76 -31.28
CA THR A 479 -10.44 15.72 -32.40
C THR A 479 -11.33 16.91 -32.02
N LEU A 480 -12.20 16.74 -31.03
CA LEU A 480 -13.01 17.82 -30.45
C LEU A 480 -12.26 18.66 -29.41
N GLY A 481 -11.01 18.32 -29.10
CA GLY A 481 -10.15 19.03 -28.15
C GLY A 481 -10.62 18.90 -26.70
N LEU A 482 -11.13 17.72 -26.31
CA LEU A 482 -11.32 17.38 -24.90
C LEU A 482 -10.03 16.79 -24.32
N ARG A 483 -9.74 17.19 -23.08
CA ARG A 483 -8.59 16.69 -22.33
C ARG A 483 -8.86 15.27 -21.86
N GLN A 484 -7.93 14.38 -22.16
CA GLN A 484 -8.07 12.96 -21.89
C GLN A 484 -6.75 12.36 -21.44
N ILE A 485 -6.81 11.47 -20.45
CA ILE A 485 -5.69 10.64 -20.02
C ILE A 485 -6.17 9.23 -19.75
N GLY A 486 -5.47 8.24 -20.29
CA GLY A 486 -5.84 6.84 -20.13
C GLY A 486 -4.63 5.94 -20.02
N CYS A 487 -4.83 4.75 -19.47
CA CYS A 487 -3.85 3.67 -19.54
C CYS A 487 -4.48 2.38 -20.10
N CYS A 488 -3.66 1.59 -20.79
CA CYS A 488 -4.02 0.27 -21.32
C CYS A 488 -2.76 -0.55 -21.64
N TYR A 489 -2.96 -1.84 -21.88
CA TYR A 489 -1.96 -2.68 -22.54
C TYR A 489 -2.02 -2.45 -24.05
N VAL A 490 -0.85 -2.36 -24.69
CA VAL A 490 -0.74 -2.32 -26.16
C VAL A 490 -0.07 -3.57 -26.70
N TYR A 491 -0.58 -4.04 -27.85
CA TYR A 491 -0.21 -5.31 -28.47
C TYR A 491 0.68 -5.11 -29.71
N ASP A 492 1.50 -4.05 -29.74
CA ASP A 492 2.40 -3.73 -30.87
C ASP A 492 3.50 -4.80 -31.07
N ALA A 493 3.91 -5.48 -30.00
CA ALA A 493 5.06 -6.37 -29.96
C ALA A 493 4.67 -7.85 -29.78
N VAL A 494 3.51 -8.26 -30.29
CA VAL A 494 3.12 -9.68 -30.29
C VAL A 494 4.03 -10.49 -31.20
N ASP A 495 4.38 -11.71 -30.79
CA ASP A 495 5.13 -12.64 -31.63
C ASP A 495 4.27 -13.25 -32.75
N GLU A 496 4.88 -14.10 -33.58
CA GLU A 496 4.21 -14.80 -34.68
C GLU A 496 3.05 -15.69 -34.21
N GLN A 497 3.07 -16.13 -32.96
CA GLN A 497 2.02 -16.93 -32.32
C GLN A 497 0.93 -16.06 -31.69
N GLY A 498 1.05 -14.73 -31.78
CA GLY A 498 0.13 -13.74 -31.23
C GLY A 498 0.29 -13.55 -29.72
N VAL A 499 1.41 -13.98 -29.13
CA VAL A 499 1.70 -13.85 -27.70
C VAL A 499 2.48 -12.56 -27.45
N LEU A 500 2.00 -11.75 -26.51
CA LEU A 500 2.69 -10.56 -26.03
C LEU A 500 3.50 -10.87 -24.77
N VAL A 501 2.87 -11.59 -23.83
CA VAL A 501 3.46 -11.95 -22.54
C VAL A 501 3.07 -13.38 -22.19
N ASN A 502 4.03 -14.18 -21.76
CA ASN A 502 3.82 -15.53 -21.23
C ASN A 502 4.83 -15.83 -20.11
N VAL A 503 4.66 -15.18 -18.94
CA VAL A 503 5.63 -15.25 -17.85
C VAL A 503 4.92 -15.37 -16.51
N GLY A 504 5.30 -16.35 -15.69
CA GLY A 504 4.90 -16.45 -14.28
C GLY A 504 3.39 -16.46 -14.02
N GLY A 505 2.59 -16.99 -14.96
CA GLY A 505 1.13 -16.98 -14.84
C GLY A 505 0.44 -15.73 -15.36
N VAL A 506 1.20 -14.77 -15.89
CA VAL A 506 0.64 -13.67 -16.68
C VAL A 506 0.73 -14.03 -18.15
N HIS A 507 -0.43 -14.12 -18.80
CA HIS A 507 -0.54 -14.43 -20.22
C HIS A 507 -1.35 -13.35 -20.93
N LEU A 508 -0.69 -12.57 -21.79
CA LEU A 508 -1.33 -11.58 -22.65
C LEU A 508 -1.12 -12.04 -24.10
N ARG A 509 -2.21 -12.30 -24.82
CA ARG A 509 -2.14 -12.78 -26.22
C ARG A 509 -3.35 -12.38 -27.03
N LEU A 510 -3.19 -12.30 -28.35
CA LEU A 510 -4.30 -12.16 -29.28
C LEU A 510 -5.17 -13.43 -29.29
N CYS A 511 -6.47 -13.22 -29.50
CA CYS A 511 -7.41 -14.30 -29.71
C CYS A 511 -7.21 -14.89 -31.11
N ARG A 512 -6.92 -16.20 -31.20
CA ARG A 512 -6.68 -16.90 -32.48
C ARG A 512 -7.82 -16.71 -33.47
N ASP A 513 -9.06 -16.70 -32.96
CA ASP A 513 -10.27 -16.60 -33.78
C ASP A 513 -10.64 -15.15 -34.13
N ASN A 514 -10.00 -14.16 -33.49
CA ASN A 514 -10.28 -12.74 -33.72
C ASN A 514 -9.10 -11.86 -33.28
N ALA A 515 -8.25 -11.49 -34.23
CA ALA A 515 -7.08 -10.65 -33.98
C ALA A 515 -7.41 -9.25 -33.40
N LYS A 516 -8.68 -8.80 -33.45
CA LYS A 516 -9.14 -7.56 -32.80
C LYS A 516 -9.42 -7.72 -31.30
N GLN A 517 -9.27 -8.91 -30.75
CA GLN A 517 -9.45 -9.21 -29.35
C GLN A 517 -8.18 -9.81 -28.76
N ALA A 518 -7.89 -9.46 -27.52
CA ALA A 518 -6.87 -10.06 -26.71
C ALA A 518 -7.48 -10.80 -25.52
N ILE A 519 -6.75 -11.80 -25.03
CA ILE A 519 -7.04 -12.55 -23.82
C ILE A 519 -5.92 -12.24 -22.84
N ALA A 520 -6.28 -11.60 -21.73
CA ALA A 520 -5.39 -11.34 -20.61
C ALA A 520 -5.74 -12.30 -19.48
N THR A 521 -4.76 -13.11 -19.05
CA THR A 521 -4.90 -14.11 -17.99
C THR A 521 -3.89 -13.84 -16.89
N PHE A 522 -4.37 -13.82 -15.65
CA PHE A 522 -3.59 -13.63 -14.44
C PHE A 522 -3.86 -14.82 -13.50
N GLY A 523 -2.95 -15.79 -13.48
CA GLY A 523 -3.11 -17.06 -12.77
C GLY A 523 -4.21 -17.96 -13.35
N GLN A 524 -4.65 -18.98 -12.59
CA GLN A 524 -5.56 -20.01 -13.09
C GLN A 524 -7.02 -19.59 -13.33
N LYS A 525 -7.49 -18.50 -12.70
CA LYS A 525 -8.94 -18.21 -12.60
C LYS A 525 -9.38 -16.85 -13.15
N VAL A 526 -8.44 -15.98 -13.50
CA VAL A 526 -8.77 -14.62 -13.93
C VAL A 526 -8.32 -14.44 -15.37
N SER A 527 -9.21 -14.78 -16.30
CA SER A 527 -9.05 -14.45 -17.71
C SER A 527 -10.14 -13.46 -18.11
N PHE A 528 -9.76 -12.41 -18.84
CA PHE A 528 -10.71 -11.49 -19.44
C PHE A 528 -10.35 -11.24 -20.90
N LYS A 529 -11.40 -11.04 -21.69
CA LYS A 529 -11.28 -10.61 -23.09
C LYS A 529 -11.36 -9.10 -23.13
N GLU A 530 -10.41 -8.48 -23.80
CA GLU A 530 -10.40 -7.05 -24.08
C GLU A 530 -10.16 -6.79 -25.57
N PRO A 531 -10.50 -5.61 -26.11
CA PRO A 531 -10.09 -5.24 -27.45
C PRO A 531 -8.56 -5.16 -27.54
N ALA A 532 -7.99 -5.76 -28.58
CA ALA A 532 -6.57 -5.62 -28.86
C ALA A 532 -6.33 -4.26 -29.51
N VAL A 533 -5.63 -3.37 -28.80
CA VAL A 533 -5.24 -2.04 -29.28
C VAL A 533 -3.73 -1.97 -29.45
N THR A 534 -3.32 -1.13 -30.39
CA THR A 534 -1.92 -0.80 -30.70
C THR A 534 -1.68 0.69 -30.50
N THR A 535 -0.43 1.13 -30.50
CA THR A 535 -0.11 2.57 -30.52
C THR A 535 -0.80 3.31 -31.67
N ALA A 536 -0.89 2.69 -32.85
CA ALA A 536 -1.61 3.23 -34.01
C ALA A 536 -3.12 3.40 -33.80
N SER A 537 -3.69 2.78 -32.77
CA SER A 537 -5.11 2.96 -32.41
C SER A 537 -5.41 4.34 -31.81
N PHE A 538 -4.38 5.17 -31.53
CA PHE A 538 -4.53 6.49 -30.90
C PHE A 538 -3.80 7.60 -31.69
N PRO A 539 -4.18 7.88 -32.96
CA PRO A 539 -3.44 8.78 -33.85
C PRO A 539 -3.43 10.26 -33.41
N HIS A 540 -4.32 10.64 -32.49
CA HIS A 540 -4.46 12.02 -31.98
C HIS A 540 -3.95 12.19 -30.54
N ALA A 541 -3.14 11.26 -30.06
CA ALA A 541 -2.60 11.26 -28.71
C ALA A 541 -1.09 11.18 -28.67
N ARG A 542 -0.53 11.66 -27.56
CA ARG A 542 0.84 11.38 -27.16
C ARG A 542 0.83 10.12 -26.30
N ILE A 543 1.71 9.18 -26.61
CA ILE A 543 1.83 7.91 -25.90
C ILE A 543 3.16 7.88 -25.18
N PHE A 544 3.13 7.49 -23.90
CA PHE A 544 4.30 7.37 -23.04
C PHE A 544 4.30 6.01 -22.36
N PRO A 545 5.47 5.45 -22.02
CA PRO A 545 5.51 4.28 -21.15
C PRO A 545 4.96 4.64 -19.77
N ALA A 546 4.26 3.71 -19.12
CA ALA A 546 3.71 3.93 -17.77
C ALA A 546 4.78 4.28 -16.72
N THR A 547 6.01 3.82 -16.94
CA THR A 547 7.19 4.13 -16.10
C THR A 547 7.49 5.62 -16.02
N SER A 548 7.02 6.41 -17.00
CA SER A 548 7.16 7.88 -17.00
C SER A 548 6.30 8.58 -15.95
N ILE A 549 5.33 7.88 -15.35
CA ILE A 549 4.36 8.46 -14.41
C ILE A 549 4.33 7.71 -13.07
N ALA A 550 4.55 6.40 -13.11
CA ALA A 550 4.68 5.56 -11.93
C ALA A 550 6.00 4.81 -12.07
N ARG A 551 6.96 5.10 -11.19
CA ARG A 551 8.24 4.40 -11.24
C ARG A 551 8.03 2.94 -10.84
N LEU A 552 8.60 2.05 -11.63
CA LEU A 552 8.94 0.74 -11.13
C LEU A 552 10.10 0.94 -10.15
N ASP A 553 10.06 0.27 -9.00
CA ASP A 553 11.23 0.24 -8.12
C ASP A 553 12.43 -0.25 -8.95
N ASP A 554 13.63 0.29 -8.68
CA ASP A 554 14.86 -0.01 -9.46
C ASP A 554 15.19 -1.52 -9.49
N GLU A 555 14.55 -2.31 -8.62
CA GLU A 555 14.60 -3.76 -8.49
C GLU A 555 13.37 -4.46 -9.12
N ALA A 556 12.78 -3.86 -10.16
CA ALA A 556 11.83 -4.58 -11.00
C ALA A 556 12.59 -5.69 -11.73
N CYS A 557 12.50 -6.91 -11.17
CA CYS A 557 12.94 -8.14 -11.82
C CYS A 557 12.56 -8.10 -13.31
N GLU A 558 13.45 -8.57 -14.19
CA GLU A 558 13.24 -8.62 -15.65
C GLU A 558 11.85 -9.14 -16.02
N ARG A 559 11.31 -10.08 -15.21
CA ARG A 559 9.97 -10.64 -15.35
C ARG A 559 8.83 -9.65 -15.07
N LEU A 560 8.98 -8.75 -14.09
CA LEU A 560 8.01 -7.67 -13.87
C LEU A 560 8.12 -6.62 -14.98
N HIS A 561 9.35 -6.28 -15.37
CA HIS A 561 9.58 -5.35 -16.47
C HIS A 561 8.95 -5.87 -17.78
N SER A 562 9.14 -7.15 -18.10
CA SER A 562 8.62 -7.75 -19.33
C SER A 562 7.10 -7.73 -19.42
N VAL A 563 6.39 -7.74 -18.30
CA VAL A 563 4.92 -7.57 -18.26
C VAL A 563 4.53 -6.10 -18.34
N THR A 564 5.18 -5.25 -17.55
CA THR A 564 4.74 -3.87 -17.30
C THR A 564 5.18 -2.87 -18.36
N GLN A 565 6.21 -3.19 -19.16
CA GLN A 565 6.66 -2.40 -20.30
C GLN A 565 5.57 -2.20 -21.36
N HIS A 566 4.60 -3.10 -21.42
CA HIS A 566 3.48 -3.03 -22.37
C HIS A 566 2.32 -2.14 -21.88
N ILE A 567 2.41 -1.59 -20.68
CA ILE A 567 1.44 -0.62 -20.16
C ILE A 567 1.87 0.78 -20.62
N VAL A 568 0.98 1.45 -21.34
CA VAL A 568 1.21 2.81 -21.83
C VAL A 568 0.21 3.79 -21.24
N ILE A 569 0.62 5.06 -21.22
CA ILE A 569 -0.21 6.23 -20.91
C ILE A 569 -0.49 6.96 -22.19
N VAL A 570 -1.76 7.17 -22.48
CA VAL A 570 -2.24 7.86 -23.68
C VAL A 570 -2.85 9.19 -23.24
N VAL A 571 -2.33 10.29 -23.77
CA VAL A 571 -2.73 11.65 -23.39
C VAL A 571 -3.16 12.43 -24.63
N SER A 572 -4.33 13.05 -24.58
CA SER A 572 -4.80 14.03 -25.56
C SER A 572 -5.12 15.34 -24.84
N PHE A 573 -4.72 16.46 -25.44
CA PHE A 573 -4.77 17.80 -24.84
C PHE A 573 -5.77 18.71 -25.51
#